data_AF-K1UM14-F1
#
_entry.id   AF-K1UM14-F1
#
_cell.length_a   1.000
_cell.length_b   1.000
_cell.length_c   1.000
_cell.angle_alpha   90.00
_cell.angle_beta   90.00
_cell.angle_gamma   90.00
#
_symmetry.space_group_name_H-M   'P 1'
#
loop_
_entity.id
_entity.type
_entity.pdbx_description
1 polymer ?
#
loop_
_entity_poly.entity_id
_entity_poly.type
_entity_poly.pdbx_seq_one_letter_code
_entity_poly.pdbx_strand_id
1 'polypeptide(L)'
;SRQVIGVFSPEKVSVFAKVMSEMGVKRAMIVCGSDGMDEITVTGKTLVNEIIDGKIVVYEIDPHDYGIEYAAASDITGGDGKENAEIAKSIFNGEKSSRRDIIVLNSAAGIYIGGKADSYKEAVEIAKQTIDSGNVMDKVNEFVAETKKFN
;
A
#
# COMPACT_ATOMS: atom_id res chain seq x y z
N SER A 1 -13.01 12.88 -2.47
CA SER A 1 -12.47 11.77 -1.67
C SER A 1 -11.29 11.14 -2.41
N ARG A 2 -10.35 10.53 -1.67
CA ARG A 2 -9.14 9.85 -2.16
C ARG A 2 -9.00 8.56 -1.36
N GLN A 3 -9.01 7.40 -2.02
CA GLN A 3 -9.12 6.12 -1.34
C GLN A 3 -8.30 5.04 -2.05
N VAL A 4 -7.69 4.15 -1.28
CA VAL A 4 -7.16 2.87 -1.76
C VAL A 4 -8.02 1.80 -1.08
N ILE A 5 -8.59 0.90 -1.88
CA ILE A 5 -9.52 -0.13 -1.39
C ILE A 5 -9.05 -1.50 -1.86
N GLY A 6 -8.75 -2.35 -0.89
CA GLY A 6 -8.56 -3.76 -1.07
C GLY A 6 -9.86 -4.53 -1.29
N VAL A 7 -9.87 -5.48 -2.21
CA VAL A 7 -10.94 -6.47 -2.32
C VAL A 7 -10.35 -7.86 -2.50
N PHE A 8 -10.99 -8.87 -1.89
CA PHE A 8 -10.50 -10.25 -1.87
C PHE A 8 -10.66 -11.02 -3.19
N SER A 9 -11.24 -10.42 -4.23
CA SER A 9 -11.59 -11.10 -5.47
C SER A 9 -11.39 -10.18 -6.68
N PRO A 10 -10.70 -10.65 -7.75
CA PRO A 10 -10.49 -9.88 -8.97
C PRO A 10 -11.79 -9.38 -9.63
N GLU A 11 -12.85 -10.19 -9.58
CA GLU A 11 -14.16 -9.82 -10.15
C GLU A 11 -14.76 -8.60 -9.46
N LYS A 12 -14.56 -8.50 -8.13
CA LYS A 12 -15.07 -7.39 -7.31
C LYS A 12 -14.35 -6.08 -7.56
N VAL A 13 -13.11 -6.11 -8.05
CA VAL A 13 -12.33 -4.90 -8.34
C VAL A 13 -13.10 -3.97 -9.29
N SER A 14 -13.68 -4.55 -10.35
CA SER A 14 -14.47 -3.82 -11.33
C SER A 14 -15.81 -3.32 -10.79
N VAL A 15 -16.47 -4.11 -9.93
CA VAL A 15 -17.78 -3.76 -9.33
C VAL A 15 -17.62 -2.56 -8.40
N PHE A 16 -16.63 -2.60 -7.51
CA PHE A 16 -16.33 -1.50 -6.59
C PHE A 16 -15.97 -0.22 -7.36
N ALA A 17 -15.10 -0.31 -8.37
CA ALA A 17 -14.71 0.86 -9.15
C ALA A 17 -15.91 1.53 -9.85
N LYS A 18 -16.83 0.74 -10.41
CA LYS A 18 -18.06 1.25 -11.04
C LYS A 18 -18.97 1.93 -10.03
N VAL A 19 -19.30 1.26 -8.93
CA VAL A 19 -20.18 1.80 -7.88
C VAL A 19 -19.59 3.10 -7.30
N MET A 20 -18.30 3.12 -6.99
CA MET A 20 -17.64 4.32 -6.46
C MET A 20 -17.63 5.48 -7.46
N SER A 21 -17.41 5.20 -8.75
CA SER A 21 -17.47 6.22 -9.79
C SER A 21 -18.88 6.81 -9.92
N GLU A 22 -19.91 5.96 -9.89
CA GLU A 22 -21.33 6.38 -9.90
C GLU A 22 -21.70 7.19 -8.65
N MET A 23 -21.11 6.88 -7.50
CA MET A 23 -21.24 7.67 -6.26
C MET A 23 -20.45 9.00 -6.30
N GLY A 24 -19.78 9.32 -7.41
CA GLY A 24 -19.07 10.58 -7.61
C GLY A 24 -17.64 10.59 -7.08
N VAL A 25 -17.06 9.43 -6.72
CA VAL A 25 -15.63 9.36 -6.37
C VAL A 25 -14.79 9.72 -7.60
N LYS A 26 -13.84 10.64 -7.42
CA LYS A 26 -12.98 11.13 -8.51
C LYS A 26 -11.59 10.51 -8.52
N ARG A 27 -11.08 10.08 -7.36
CA ARG A 27 -9.75 9.47 -7.23
C ARG A 27 -9.82 8.29 -6.27
N ALA A 28 -9.62 7.10 -6.79
CA ALA A 28 -9.48 5.90 -5.97
C ALA A 28 -8.71 4.81 -6.70
N MET A 29 -8.12 3.90 -5.94
CA MET A 29 -7.50 2.69 -6.48
C MET A 29 -8.14 1.48 -5.82
N ILE A 30 -8.76 0.61 -6.62
CA ILE A 30 -9.30 -0.65 -6.15
C ILE A 30 -8.33 -1.74 -6.56
N VAL A 31 -7.86 -2.55 -5.61
CA VAL A 31 -6.77 -3.50 -5.80
C VAL A 31 -7.14 -4.91 -5.34
N CYS A 32 -6.59 -5.91 -6.01
CA CYS A 32 -6.62 -7.31 -5.60
C CYS A 32 -5.32 -7.99 -6.04
N GLY A 33 -4.56 -8.52 -5.08
CA GLY A 33 -3.37 -9.32 -5.34
C GLY A 33 -3.72 -10.61 -6.07
N SER A 34 -2.83 -11.10 -6.94
CA SER A 34 -3.01 -12.37 -7.66
C SER A 34 -3.06 -13.59 -6.74
N ASP A 35 -2.56 -13.45 -5.52
CA ASP A 35 -2.61 -14.41 -4.43
C ASP A 35 -3.92 -14.35 -3.62
N GLY A 36 -4.85 -13.46 -3.99
CA GLY A 36 -6.14 -13.29 -3.32
C GLY A 36 -6.11 -12.35 -2.11
N MET A 37 -4.98 -11.67 -1.86
CA MET A 37 -4.92 -10.64 -0.82
C MET A 37 -5.68 -9.38 -1.24
N ASP A 38 -6.33 -8.73 -0.28
CA ASP A 38 -7.02 -7.45 -0.44
C ASP A 38 -6.05 -6.27 -0.36
N GLU A 39 -4.90 -6.38 -1.01
CA GLU A 39 -3.86 -5.35 -1.05
C GLU A 39 -2.97 -5.51 -2.29
N ILE A 40 -2.00 -4.61 -2.47
CA ILE A 40 -0.94 -4.79 -3.48
C ILE A 40 0.04 -5.83 -2.93
N THR A 41 0.24 -6.92 -3.65
CA THR A 41 1.11 -8.03 -3.22
C THR A 41 2.52 -7.94 -3.81
N VAL A 42 3.47 -8.58 -3.13
CA VAL A 42 4.83 -8.86 -3.64
C VAL A 42 5.01 -10.34 -4.05
N THR A 43 3.98 -11.17 -3.93
CA THR A 43 4.06 -12.60 -4.32
C THR A 43 3.74 -12.82 -5.81
N GLY A 44 3.29 -11.78 -6.50
CA GLY A 44 2.87 -11.79 -7.89
C GLY A 44 2.37 -10.41 -8.32
N LYS A 45 1.51 -10.38 -9.34
CA LYS A 45 0.92 -9.13 -9.85
C LYS A 45 -0.32 -8.74 -9.07
N THR A 46 -0.66 -7.45 -9.11
CA THR A 46 -1.90 -6.93 -8.52
C THR A 46 -2.78 -6.32 -9.60
N LEU A 47 -4.03 -6.76 -9.70
CA LEU A 47 -5.02 -6.14 -10.57
C LEU A 47 -5.49 -4.82 -9.96
N VAL A 48 -5.54 -3.78 -10.77
CA VAL A 48 -5.96 -2.44 -10.37
C VAL A 48 -7.09 -1.94 -11.27
N ASN A 49 -8.17 -1.46 -10.66
CA ASN A 49 -9.09 -0.52 -11.30
C ASN A 49 -8.93 0.84 -10.61
N GLU A 50 -8.29 1.79 -11.30
CA GLU A 50 -8.10 3.15 -10.80
C GLU A 50 -9.19 4.07 -11.36
N ILE A 51 -9.78 4.88 -10.48
CA ILE A 51 -10.67 5.98 -10.85
C ILE A 51 -9.83 7.24 -10.96
N ILE A 52 -9.79 7.84 -12.15
CA ILE A 52 -9.11 9.11 -12.46
C ILE A 52 -10.14 10.07 -13.04
N ASP A 53 -10.48 11.10 -12.28
CA ASP A 53 -11.51 12.10 -12.62
C ASP A 53 -12.87 11.47 -12.97
N GLY A 54 -13.19 10.33 -12.36
CA GLY A 54 -14.41 9.54 -12.59
C GLY A 54 -14.31 8.55 -13.75
N LYS A 55 -13.18 8.50 -14.47
CA LYS A 55 -12.93 7.47 -15.50
C LYS A 55 -12.17 6.30 -14.88
N ILE A 56 -12.54 5.09 -15.28
CA ILE A 56 -11.87 3.88 -14.79
C ILE A 56 -10.77 3.49 -15.77
N VAL A 57 -9.55 3.30 -15.26
CA VAL A 57 -8.40 2.76 -15.98
C VAL A 57 -8.03 1.44 -15.33
N VAL A 58 -7.78 0.41 -16.15
CA VAL A 58 -7.45 -0.93 -15.68
C VAL A 58 -6.02 -1.25 -16.06
N TYR A 59 -5.24 -1.72 -15.09
CA TYR A 59 -3.86 -2.14 -15.28
C TYR A 59 -3.43 -3.12 -14.20
N GLU A 60 -2.21 -3.64 -14.31
CA GLU A 60 -1.58 -4.46 -13.28
C GLU A 60 -0.36 -3.73 -12.71
N ILE A 61 -0.13 -3.90 -11.41
CA ILE A 61 1.12 -3.54 -10.76
C ILE A 61 1.96 -4.81 -10.66
N ASP A 62 3.15 -4.81 -11.25
CA ASP A 62 4.17 -5.84 -11.06
C ASP A 62 5.28 -5.30 -10.15
N PRO A 63 5.55 -5.91 -8.98
CA PRO A 63 6.69 -5.56 -8.13
C PRO A 63 8.02 -5.32 -8.88
N HIS A 64 8.31 -6.10 -9.93
CA HIS A 64 9.55 -5.97 -10.70
C HIS A 64 9.71 -4.62 -11.41
N ASP A 65 8.61 -3.97 -11.80
CA ASP A 65 8.64 -2.63 -12.43
C ASP A 65 9.20 -1.56 -11.48
N TYR A 66 9.27 -1.88 -10.19
CA TYR A 66 9.74 -1.01 -9.11
C TYR A 66 11.02 -1.54 -8.44
N GLY A 67 11.67 -2.55 -9.03
CA GLY A 67 12.89 -3.15 -8.51
C GLY A 67 12.68 -3.94 -7.21
N ILE A 68 11.49 -4.53 -7.05
CA ILE A 68 11.15 -5.44 -5.96
C ILE A 68 10.97 -6.84 -6.57
N GLU A 69 11.74 -7.81 -6.08
CA GLU A 69 11.62 -9.20 -6.50
C GLU A 69 10.37 -9.84 -5.90
N TYR A 70 9.87 -10.89 -6.54
CA TYR A 70 8.82 -11.69 -5.91
C TYR A 70 9.33 -12.37 -4.64
N ALA A 71 8.44 -12.46 -3.66
CA ALA A 71 8.68 -13.15 -2.40
C ALA A 71 7.69 -14.30 -2.20
N ALA A 72 8.06 -15.30 -1.41
CA ALA A 72 7.10 -16.32 -1.00
C ALA A 72 6.13 -15.74 0.03
N ALA A 73 4.92 -16.31 0.11
CA ALA A 73 3.94 -15.91 1.12
C ALA A 73 4.50 -16.05 2.56
N SER A 74 5.37 -17.04 2.79
CA SER A 74 6.06 -17.24 4.07
C SER A 74 6.98 -16.07 4.45
N ASP A 75 7.56 -15.38 3.47
CA ASP A 75 8.50 -14.27 3.70
C ASP A 75 7.78 -13.00 4.16
N ILE A 76 6.50 -12.88 3.82
CA ILE A 76 5.64 -11.74 4.21
C ILE A 76 4.67 -12.07 5.35
N THR A 77 4.63 -13.33 5.79
CA THR A 77 3.75 -13.76 6.87
C THR A 77 4.10 -13.04 8.17
N GLY A 78 3.09 -12.46 8.81
CA GLY A 78 3.17 -11.91 10.16
C GLY A 78 2.91 -12.95 11.25
N GLY A 79 3.00 -12.51 12.50
CA GLY A 79 2.75 -13.33 13.68
C GLY A 79 1.60 -12.79 14.54
N ASP A 80 1.74 -12.92 15.85
CA ASP A 80 0.81 -12.33 16.79
C ASP A 80 0.96 -10.79 16.88
N GLY A 81 0.12 -10.13 17.69
CA GLY A 81 0.14 -8.68 17.82
C GLY A 81 1.46 -8.10 18.36
N LYS A 82 2.18 -8.83 19.22
CA LYS A 82 3.48 -8.39 19.75
C LYS A 82 4.57 -8.59 18.69
N GLU A 83 4.55 -9.74 18.02
CA GLU A 83 5.48 -10.06 16.95
C GLU A 83 5.35 -9.07 15.79
N ASN A 84 4.13 -8.78 15.34
CA ASN A 84 3.88 -7.80 14.28
C ASN A 84 4.32 -6.39 14.67
N ALA A 85 4.20 -6.02 15.95
CA ALA A 85 4.70 -4.73 16.42
C ALA A 85 6.23 -4.64 16.35
N GLU A 86 6.95 -5.71 16.69
CA GLU A 86 8.42 -5.75 16.56
C GLU A 86 8.85 -5.78 15.10
N ILE A 87 8.18 -6.58 14.24
CA ILE A 87 8.40 -6.57 12.79
C ILE A 87 8.23 -5.15 12.22
N ALA A 88 7.11 -4.48 12.55
CA ALA A 88 6.85 -3.13 12.07
C ALA A 88 7.92 -2.13 12.54
N LYS A 89 8.33 -2.19 13.82
CA LYS A 89 9.41 -1.35 14.35
C LYS A 89 10.72 -1.58 13.61
N SER A 90 11.11 -2.82 13.35
CA SER A 90 12.36 -3.09 12.64
C SER A 90 12.33 -2.54 11.22
N ILE A 91 11.22 -2.72 10.51
CA ILE A 91 10.99 -2.13 9.18
C ILE A 91 11.05 -0.59 9.24
N PHE A 92 10.39 0.02 10.21
CA PHE A 92 10.36 1.48 10.37
C PHE A 92 11.70 2.06 10.83
N ASN A 93 12.61 1.24 11.34
CA ASN A 93 14.02 1.58 11.58
C ASN A 93 14.93 1.28 10.38
N GLY A 94 14.36 0.95 9.22
CA GLY A 94 15.08 0.79 7.95
C GLY A 94 15.49 -0.65 7.61
N GLU A 95 15.00 -1.67 8.34
CA GLU A 95 15.23 -3.06 7.96
C GLU A 95 14.71 -3.34 6.53
N LYS A 96 15.58 -3.93 5.70
CA LYS A 96 15.25 -4.35 4.34
C LYS A 96 14.74 -5.80 4.36
N SER A 97 13.52 -6.00 3.87
CA SER A 97 12.89 -7.31 3.79
C SER A 97 11.70 -7.28 2.83
N SER A 98 11.21 -8.45 2.40
CA SER A 98 9.98 -8.55 1.60
C SER A 98 8.76 -7.96 2.32
N ARG A 99 8.74 -8.03 3.66
CA ARG A 99 7.73 -7.36 4.50
C ARG A 99 7.80 -5.84 4.39
N ARG A 100 9.00 -5.28 4.29
CA ARG A 100 9.17 -3.84 4.02
C ARG A 100 8.71 -3.50 2.61
N ASP A 101 8.97 -4.36 1.64
CA ASP A 101 8.64 -4.08 0.23
C ASP A 101 7.13 -4.09 -0.04
N ILE A 102 6.37 -4.99 0.58
CA ILE A 102 4.90 -4.95 0.50
C ILE A 102 4.33 -3.68 1.16
N ILE A 103 4.92 -3.23 2.27
CA ILE A 103 4.55 -1.95 2.91
C ILE A 103 4.85 -0.77 1.98
N VAL A 104 5.98 -0.80 1.27
CA VAL A 104 6.34 0.25 0.30
C VAL A 104 5.29 0.37 -0.80
N LEU A 105 4.90 -0.74 -1.43
CA LEU A 105 3.92 -0.73 -2.53
C LEU A 105 2.57 -0.19 -2.05
N ASN A 106 2.07 -0.67 -0.90
CA ASN A 106 0.80 -0.19 -0.36
C ASN A 106 0.86 1.25 0.16
N SER A 107 2.01 1.70 0.68
CA SER A 107 2.20 3.10 1.07
C SER A 107 2.27 4.03 -0.15
N ALA A 108 2.91 3.58 -1.23
CA ALA A 108 2.99 4.30 -2.50
C ALA A 108 1.59 4.55 -3.09
N ALA A 109 0.68 3.58 -2.97
CA ALA A 109 -0.71 3.73 -3.37
C ALA A 109 -1.38 4.92 -2.67
N GLY A 110 -1.20 5.04 -1.36
CA GLY A 110 -1.72 6.15 -0.55
C GLY A 110 -1.09 7.50 -0.93
N ILE A 111 0.23 7.54 -1.15
CA ILE A 111 0.97 8.74 -1.55
C ILE A 111 0.50 9.23 -2.94
N TYR A 112 0.41 8.32 -3.90
CA TYR A 112 -0.01 8.60 -5.27
C TYR A 112 -1.47 9.08 -5.33
N ILE A 113 -2.42 8.30 -4.77
CA ILE A 113 -3.83 8.70 -4.72
C ILE A 113 -4.02 9.97 -3.88
N GLY A 114 -3.18 10.16 -2.86
CA GLY A 114 -3.05 11.37 -2.05
C GLY A 114 -2.67 12.63 -2.83
N GLY A 115 -2.09 12.49 -4.03
CA GLY A 115 -1.60 13.59 -4.86
C GLY A 115 -0.26 14.16 -4.40
N LYS A 116 0.53 13.37 -3.67
CA LYS A 116 1.89 13.73 -3.24
C LYS A 116 2.98 13.35 -4.25
N ALA A 117 2.60 12.60 -5.29
CA ALA A 117 3.44 12.18 -6.40
C ALA A 117 2.61 12.22 -7.69
N ASP A 118 3.27 12.49 -8.82
CA ASP A 118 2.63 12.57 -10.14
C ASP A 118 2.49 11.19 -10.79
N SER A 119 3.24 10.20 -10.30
CA SER A 119 3.15 8.81 -10.75
C SER A 119 3.27 7.83 -9.59
N TYR A 120 2.72 6.63 -9.77
CA TYR A 120 2.89 5.56 -8.79
C TYR A 120 4.38 5.18 -8.61
N LYS A 121 5.18 5.21 -9.67
CA LYS A 121 6.64 4.98 -9.60
C LYS A 121 7.35 5.99 -8.70
N GLU A 122 7.05 7.27 -8.85
CA GLU A 122 7.56 8.32 -7.97
C GLU A 122 7.11 8.11 -6.52
N ALA A 123 5.83 7.74 -6.32
CA ALA A 123 5.30 7.44 -5.00
C ALA A 123 6.02 6.25 -4.33
N VAL A 124 6.41 5.23 -5.10
CA VAL A 124 7.23 4.11 -4.60
C VAL A 124 8.59 4.61 -4.12
N GLU A 125 9.27 5.47 -4.88
CA GLU A 125 10.57 6.01 -4.46
C GLU A 125 10.45 6.87 -3.20
N ILE A 126 9.40 7.69 -3.09
CA ILE A 126 9.11 8.46 -1.86
C ILE A 126 8.86 7.51 -0.68
N ALA A 127 8.05 6.46 -0.86
CA ALA A 127 7.76 5.49 0.20
C ALA A 127 9.03 4.77 0.64
N LYS A 128 9.89 4.37 -0.31
CA LYS A 128 11.19 3.74 -0.03
C LYS A 128 12.05 4.65 0.84
N GLN A 129 12.29 5.88 0.40
CA GLN A 129 13.13 6.84 1.11
C GLN A 129 12.57 7.17 2.51
N THR A 130 11.25 7.28 2.64
CA THR A 130 10.59 7.61 3.92
C THR A 130 10.78 6.49 4.94
N ILE A 131 10.60 5.23 4.54
CA ILE A 131 10.79 4.08 5.44
C ILE A 131 12.27 3.89 5.77
N ASP A 132 13.14 3.98 4.76
CA ASP A 132 14.58 3.68 4.92
C ASP A 132 15.34 4.71 5.74
N SER A 133 14.84 5.95 5.80
CA SER A 133 15.45 7.03 6.57
C SER A 133 15.18 6.92 8.08
N GLY A 134 14.30 6.03 8.53
CA GLY A 134 13.88 5.95 9.93
C GLY A 134 12.80 6.96 10.32
N ASN A 135 12.46 7.90 9.43
CA ASN A 135 11.48 8.96 9.68
C ASN A 135 10.09 8.42 10.06
N VAL A 136 9.74 7.21 9.62
CA VAL A 136 8.48 6.56 10.02
C VAL A 136 8.45 6.30 11.53
N MET A 137 9.55 5.82 12.11
CA MET A 137 9.61 5.53 13.54
C MET A 137 9.53 6.82 14.38
N ASP A 138 10.16 7.90 13.91
CA ASP A 138 10.02 9.22 14.54
C ASP A 138 8.57 9.69 14.54
N LYS A 139 7.85 9.50 13.42
CA LYS A 139 6.44 9.87 13.33
C LYS A 139 5.55 9.03 14.25
N VAL A 140 5.85 7.73 14.39
CA VAL A 140 5.16 6.85 15.34
C VAL A 140 5.39 7.34 16.78
N ASN A 141 6.62 7.69 17.14
CA ASN A 141 6.95 8.22 18.47
C ASN A 141 6.22 9.53 18.77
N GLU A 142 6.16 10.45 17.80
CA GLU A 142 5.39 11.68 17.88
C GLU A 142 3.90 11.37 18.13
N PHE A 143 3.30 10.47 17.34
CA PHE A 143 1.90 10.09 17.50
C PHE A 143 1.60 9.48 18.87
N VAL A 144 2.47 8.61 19.38
CA VAL A 144 2.35 8.03 20.73
C VAL A 144 2.47 9.10 21.80
N ALA A 145 3.40 10.06 21.66
CA ALA A 145 3.56 11.16 22.61
C ALA A 145 2.33 12.08 22.63
N GLU A 146 1.78 12.41 21.46
CA GLU A 146 0.57 13.25 21.37
C GLU A 146 -0.66 12.55 21.93
N THR A 147 -0.91 11.29 21.58
CA THR A 147 -2.09 10.55 22.06
C THR A 147 -2.10 10.35 23.58
N LYS A 148 -0.91 10.23 24.21
CA LYS A 148 -0.78 10.17 25.68
C LYS A 148 -1.22 11.44 26.40
N LYS A 149 -1.30 12.60 25.73
CA LYS A 149 -1.79 13.84 26.35
C LYS A 149 -3.30 13.84 26.60
N PHE A 150 -4.03 12.93 25.95
CA PHE A 150 -5.49 12.81 26.04
C PHE A 150 -5.93 11.66 26.97
N ASN A 151 -4.98 10.97 27.59
CA ASN A 151 -5.20 9.93 28.61
C ASN A 151 -4.84 10.47 29.99
#